data_AF-A0A8I2FVF9-F1
#
_entry.id   AF-A0A8I2FVF9-F1
#
_cell.length_a   1.000
_cell.length_b   1.000
_cell.length_c   1.000
_cell.angle_alpha   90.00
_cell.angle_beta   90.00
_cell.angle_gamma   90.00
#
_symmetry.space_group_name_H-M   'P 1'
#
loop_
_entity.id
_entity.type
_entity.pdbx_description
1 polymer ?
#
loop_
_entity_poly.entity_id
_entity_poly.type
_entity_poly.pdbx_seq_one_letter_code
_entity_poly.pdbx_strand_id
1 'polypeptide(L)'
;MRSTKESFILNVFVVSIIFFTLSMNLVFARIYCNGAGGGYDDGGGESTDGKNMTIENYIVEGSGHFLQAKKDIQELLEIVELQDVQGIDFENMNRVVYSALVNINHAIETYDNLIETAEATPYNEIVLSKLRYFNYFGYMIENGLNWIVFNNVEAYLCNGNITGVFKHSHYRFLEVRQLLNNVKEDVSMNKLSGTSVFWKLNETSDEISLFGSYVARVFASL
;
A
#
# COMPACT_ATOMS: atom_id res chain seq x y z
N MET A 1 43.59 -10.56 15.11
CA MET A 1 42.73 -11.50 14.36
C MET A 1 41.56 -11.84 15.26
N ARG A 2 40.34 -11.40 14.92
CA ARG A 2 39.13 -11.87 15.62
C ARG A 2 38.97 -13.36 15.37
N SER A 3 38.60 -14.12 16.39
CA SER A 3 38.38 -15.55 16.20
C SER A 3 37.20 -15.77 15.26
N THR A 4 37.20 -16.84 14.49
CA THR A 4 36.13 -17.20 13.56
C THR A 4 34.75 -17.25 14.24
N LYS A 5 34.72 -17.59 15.54
CA LYS A 5 33.50 -17.57 16.37
C LYS A 5 32.99 -16.15 16.64
N GLU A 6 33.87 -15.19 16.91
CA GLU A 6 33.48 -13.79 17.17
C GLU A 6 32.92 -13.12 15.92
N SER A 7 33.48 -13.42 14.74
CA SER A 7 32.97 -12.91 13.46
C SER A 7 31.57 -13.48 13.15
N PHE A 8 31.36 -14.77 13.41
CA PHE A 8 30.07 -15.42 13.21
C PHE A 8 28.98 -14.85 14.11
N ILE A 9 29.26 -14.68 15.41
CA ILE A 9 28.31 -14.11 16.38
C ILE A 9 27.94 -12.67 16.00
N LEU A 10 28.92 -11.87 15.58
CA LEU A 10 28.68 -10.50 15.16
C LEU A 10 27.78 -10.44 13.91
N ASN A 11 28.01 -11.30 12.92
CA ASN A 11 27.19 -11.33 11.71
C ASN A 11 25.75 -11.76 12.01
N VAL A 12 25.56 -12.79 12.85
CA VAL A 12 24.21 -13.20 13.28
C VAL A 12 23.51 -12.06 14.01
N PHE A 13 24.21 -11.37 14.92
CA PHE A 13 23.65 -10.25 15.67
C PHE A 13 23.27 -9.07 14.76
N VAL A 14 24.10 -8.73 13.76
CA VAL A 14 23.80 -7.68 12.78
C VAL A 14 22.59 -8.04 11.93
N VAL A 15 22.51 -9.28 11.44
CA VAL A 15 21.36 -9.78 10.66
C VAL A 15 20.09 -9.77 11.51
N SER A 16 20.17 -10.18 12.78
CA SER A 16 19.03 -10.13 13.70
C SER A 16 18.59 -8.69 14.01
N ILE A 17 19.51 -7.74 14.14
CA ILE A 17 19.16 -6.32 14.32
C ILE A 17 18.48 -5.78 13.06
N ILE A 18 18.98 -6.11 11.87
CA ILE A 18 18.35 -5.69 10.60
C ILE A 18 16.95 -6.30 10.49
N PHE A 19 16.77 -7.57 10.79
CA PHE A 19 15.45 -8.20 10.82
C PHE A 19 14.54 -7.58 11.87
N PHE A 20 15.06 -7.25 13.05
CA PHE A 20 14.32 -6.60 14.12
C PHE A 20 13.92 -5.16 13.77
N THR A 21 14.79 -4.37 13.14
CA THR A 21 14.46 -3.00 12.72
C THR A 21 13.52 -2.97 11.52
N LEU A 22 13.65 -3.92 10.58
CA LEU A 22 12.70 -4.08 9.48
C LEU A 22 11.32 -4.56 9.98
N SER A 23 11.28 -5.51 10.92
CA SER A 23 10.02 -5.99 11.52
C SER A 23 9.36 -4.97 12.44
N MET A 24 10.14 -4.17 13.19
CA MET A 24 9.58 -3.08 14.00
C MET A 24 9.04 -1.95 13.12
N ASN A 25 9.64 -1.66 11.96
CA ASN A 25 9.02 -0.76 10.97
C ASN A 25 7.75 -1.34 10.33
N LEU A 26 7.60 -2.66 10.27
CA LEU A 26 6.40 -3.33 9.77
C LEU A 26 5.24 -3.32 10.79
N VAL A 27 5.52 -3.32 12.10
CA VAL A 27 4.48 -3.33 13.16
C VAL A 27 3.82 -1.97 13.39
N PHE A 28 4.46 -0.85 12.99
CA PHE A 28 3.91 0.51 13.13
C PHE A 28 3.16 1.03 11.89
N ALA A 29 2.91 0.19 10.88
CA ALA A 29 1.94 0.46 9.81
C ALA A 29 0.48 0.22 10.27
N ARG A 30 0.15 0.64 11.49
CA ARG A 30 -1.23 0.58 11.99
C ARG A 30 -2.02 1.70 11.33
N ILE A 31 -2.53 1.32 10.17
CA ILE A 31 -3.64 1.85 9.42
C ILE A 31 -3.32 3.01 8.47
N TYR A 32 -3.28 2.62 7.19
CA TYR A 32 -3.34 3.43 5.99
C TYR A 32 -4.35 4.57 6.12
N CYS A 33 -3.96 5.79 5.78
CA CYS A 33 -4.82 6.98 5.59
C CYS A 33 -5.94 7.22 6.62
N ASN A 34 -5.93 6.64 7.82
CA ASN A 34 -7.08 6.71 8.73
C ASN A 34 -7.42 8.13 9.20
N GLY A 35 -6.43 9.02 9.26
CA GLY A 35 -6.67 10.42 9.56
C GLY A 35 -7.26 11.21 8.39
N ALA A 36 -7.27 10.65 7.17
CA ALA A 36 -7.74 11.35 5.98
C ALA A 36 -9.25 11.59 5.97
N GLY A 37 -10.04 10.75 6.65
CA GLY A 37 -11.48 11.00 6.83
C GLY A 37 -11.78 12.20 7.75
N GLY A 38 -10.84 12.56 8.65
CA GLY A 38 -10.88 13.83 9.39
C GLY A 38 -10.78 15.07 8.49
N GLY A 39 -10.40 14.90 7.22
CA GLY A 39 -10.44 15.93 6.19
C GLY A 39 -11.84 16.35 5.72
N TYR A 40 -12.90 15.79 6.29
CA TYR A 40 -14.30 16.03 5.92
C TYR A 40 -15.11 16.55 7.12
N ASP A 41 -16.07 17.45 6.89
CA ASP A 41 -16.71 18.30 7.92
C ASP A 41 -17.45 17.51 9.03
N ASP A 42 -17.99 16.33 8.73
CA ASP A 42 -18.67 15.45 9.70
C ASP A 42 -17.81 14.24 10.13
N GLY A 43 -16.49 14.32 9.99
CA GLY A 43 -15.57 13.22 10.33
C GLY A 43 -15.87 11.92 9.57
N GLY A 44 -16.35 12.03 8.33
CA GLY A 44 -16.67 10.88 7.48
C GLY A 44 -18.10 10.34 7.58
N GLY A 45 -19.03 11.04 8.27
CA GLY A 45 -20.49 10.89 8.12
C GLY A 45 -21.25 10.41 9.35
N GLU A 46 -22.33 11.13 9.72
CA GLU A 46 -23.45 10.58 10.51
C GLU A 46 -24.43 9.87 9.56
N SER A 47 -24.56 8.55 9.69
CA SER A 47 -25.59 7.77 8.99
C SER A 47 -26.87 7.71 9.83
N THR A 48 -27.91 8.42 9.38
CA THR A 48 -29.28 8.33 9.91
C THR A 48 -30.07 7.13 9.37
N ASP A 49 -29.50 6.29 8.52
CA ASP A 49 -30.12 5.06 8.02
C ASP A 49 -29.08 3.93 7.96
N GLY A 50 -29.16 3.00 8.91
CA GLY A 50 -28.16 1.99 9.18
C GLY A 50 -27.82 1.10 7.99
N LYS A 51 -26.71 1.40 7.30
CA LYS A 51 -25.82 0.46 6.58
C LYS A 51 -24.64 1.10 5.83
N ASN A 52 -24.34 2.39 6.01
CA ASN A 52 -23.23 3.03 5.28
C ASN A 52 -21.97 3.15 6.15
N MET A 53 -20.85 2.68 5.63
CA MET A 53 -19.52 2.81 6.25
C MET A 53 -19.06 4.27 6.21
N THR A 54 -18.28 4.72 7.19
CA THR A 54 -17.62 6.03 7.14
C THR A 54 -16.44 5.99 6.15
N ILE A 55 -15.95 7.17 5.76
CA ILE A 55 -14.74 7.32 4.94
C ILE A 55 -13.56 6.54 5.55
N GLU A 56 -13.35 6.62 6.86
CA GLU A 56 -12.30 5.90 7.56
C GLU A 56 -12.49 4.38 7.46
N ASN A 57 -13.72 3.88 7.65
CA ASN A 57 -14.00 2.46 7.55
C ASN A 57 -13.68 1.93 6.15
N TYR A 58 -14.06 2.68 5.10
CA TYR A 58 -13.73 2.32 3.72
C TYR A 58 -12.22 2.31 3.46
N ILE A 59 -11.49 3.30 3.98
CA ILE A 59 -10.03 3.35 3.90
C ILE A 59 -9.41 2.12 4.57
N VAL A 60 -9.84 1.78 5.79
CA VAL A 60 -9.34 0.63 6.56
C VAL A 60 -9.57 -0.67 5.78
N GLU A 61 -10.81 -0.89 5.33
CA GLU A 61 -11.22 -2.11 4.66
C GLU A 61 -10.51 -2.30 3.31
N GLY A 62 -10.52 -1.26 2.46
CA GLY A 62 -9.89 -1.33 1.14
C GLY A 62 -8.38 -1.51 1.23
N SER A 63 -7.75 -0.84 2.20
CA SER A 63 -6.32 -1.03 2.47
C SER A 63 -6.01 -2.42 3.02
N GLY A 64 -6.89 -2.99 3.85
CA GLY A 64 -6.78 -4.35 4.35
C GLY A 64 -6.78 -5.38 3.21
N HIS A 65 -7.72 -5.25 2.29
CA HIS A 65 -7.76 -6.08 1.08
C HIS A 65 -6.51 -5.90 0.22
N PHE A 66 -6.05 -4.67 -0.01
CA PHE A 66 -4.82 -4.43 -0.75
C PHE A 66 -3.59 -5.08 -0.07
N LEU A 67 -3.46 -4.98 1.26
CA LEU A 67 -2.34 -5.59 1.99
C LEU A 67 -2.35 -7.12 1.87
N GLN A 68 -3.53 -7.74 1.87
CA GLN A 68 -3.66 -9.17 1.62
C GLN A 68 -3.24 -9.51 0.18
N ALA A 69 -3.68 -8.74 -0.82
CA ALA A 69 -3.24 -8.91 -2.20
C ALA A 69 -1.71 -8.74 -2.33
N LYS A 70 -1.11 -7.76 -1.63
CA LYS A 70 0.33 -7.54 -1.62
C LYS A 70 1.10 -8.72 -1.02
N LYS A 71 0.60 -9.30 0.07
CA LYS A 71 1.19 -10.52 0.65
C LYS A 71 1.21 -11.65 -0.38
N ASP A 72 0.11 -11.85 -1.10
CA ASP A 72 0.02 -12.89 -2.12
C ASP A 72 0.95 -12.59 -3.32
N ILE A 73 1.11 -11.31 -3.69
CA ILE A 73 2.11 -10.87 -4.68
C ILE A 73 3.53 -11.22 -4.23
N GLN A 74 3.87 -11.04 -2.95
CA GLN A 74 5.18 -11.40 -2.42
C GLN A 74 5.41 -12.92 -2.45
N GLU A 75 4.39 -13.72 -2.10
CA GLU A 75 4.44 -15.19 -2.23
C GLU A 75 4.66 -15.61 -3.69
N LEU A 76 4.01 -14.93 -4.64
CA LEU A 76 4.20 -15.17 -6.06
C LEU A 76 5.64 -14.87 -6.53
N LEU A 77 6.24 -13.78 -6.05
CA LEU A 77 7.64 -13.43 -6.33
C LEU A 77 8.60 -14.48 -5.77
N GLU A 78 8.37 -14.92 -4.54
CA GLU A 78 9.17 -15.99 -3.91
C GLU A 78 9.15 -17.28 -4.73
N ILE A 79 7.98 -17.69 -5.23
CA ILE A 79 7.86 -18.88 -6.10
C ILE A 79 8.70 -18.70 -7.37
N VAL A 80 8.66 -17.51 -8.00
CA VAL A 80 9.42 -17.22 -9.22
C VAL A 80 10.92 -17.16 -8.96
N GLU A 81 11.36 -16.63 -7.83
CA GLU A 81 12.78 -16.57 -7.46
C GLU A 81 13.37 -17.96 -7.16
N LEU A 82 12.56 -18.86 -6.59
CA LEU A 82 12.99 -20.21 -6.22
C LEU A 82 12.83 -21.24 -7.34
N GLN A 83 12.36 -20.84 -8.52
CA GLN A 83 12.06 -21.74 -9.63
C GLN A 83 13.25 -22.62 -10.05
N ASP A 84 14.47 -22.08 -10.04
CA ASP A 84 15.69 -22.80 -10.47
C ASP A 84 16.11 -23.87 -9.45
N VAL A 85 15.65 -23.76 -8.20
CA VAL A 85 15.99 -24.66 -7.10
C VAL A 85 14.90 -25.71 -6.88
N GLN A 86 13.64 -25.31 -6.96
CA GLN A 86 12.49 -26.14 -6.55
C GLN A 86 11.65 -26.63 -7.73
N GLY A 87 11.90 -26.12 -8.94
CA GLY A 87 10.96 -26.25 -10.06
C GLY A 87 9.75 -25.32 -9.89
N ILE A 88 8.86 -25.33 -10.89
CA ILE A 88 7.69 -24.44 -10.92
C ILE A 88 6.44 -25.25 -10.58
N ASP A 89 5.78 -24.89 -9.48
CA ASP A 89 4.46 -25.39 -9.12
C ASP A 89 3.37 -24.45 -9.67
N PHE A 90 2.91 -24.72 -10.89
CA PHE A 90 1.87 -23.93 -11.55
C PHE A 90 0.50 -24.02 -10.86
N GLU A 91 0.23 -25.09 -10.10
CA GLU A 91 -1.02 -25.20 -9.33
C GLU A 91 -0.99 -24.22 -8.16
N ASN A 92 0.11 -24.19 -7.41
CA ASN A 92 0.29 -23.23 -6.34
C ASN A 92 0.32 -21.79 -6.86
N MET A 93 1.04 -21.51 -7.95
CA MET A 93 1.05 -20.18 -8.57
C MET A 93 -0.36 -19.73 -8.96
N ASN A 94 -1.16 -20.60 -9.58
CA ASN A 94 -2.54 -20.27 -9.91
C ASN A 94 -3.32 -19.89 -8.65
N ARG A 95 -3.26 -20.71 -7.59
CA ARG A 95 -3.93 -20.42 -6.32
C ARG A 95 -3.57 -19.03 -5.77
N VAL A 96 -2.28 -18.70 -5.75
CA VAL A 96 -1.78 -17.42 -5.23
C VAL A 96 -2.25 -16.25 -6.09
N VAL A 97 -2.16 -16.36 -7.43
CA VAL A 97 -2.62 -15.32 -8.36
C VAL A 97 -4.13 -15.08 -8.23
N TYR A 98 -4.92 -16.15 -8.11
CA TYR A 98 -6.36 -16.03 -7.89
C TYR A 98 -6.69 -15.34 -6.56
N SER A 99 -5.99 -15.69 -5.47
CA SER A 99 -6.16 -15.03 -4.18
C SER A 99 -5.82 -13.53 -4.25
N ALA A 100 -4.70 -13.18 -4.90
CA ALA A 100 -4.31 -11.79 -5.11
C ALA A 100 -5.36 -11.02 -5.93
N LEU A 101 -5.91 -11.62 -6.98
CA LEU A 101 -6.96 -11.03 -7.81
C LEU A 101 -8.28 -10.80 -7.06
N VAL A 102 -8.69 -11.74 -6.21
CA VAL A 102 -9.90 -11.57 -5.39
C VAL A 102 -9.72 -10.37 -4.45
N ASN A 103 -8.59 -10.30 -3.75
CA ASN A 103 -8.34 -9.22 -2.80
C ASN A 103 -8.16 -7.86 -3.48
N ILE A 104 -7.47 -7.77 -4.63
CA ILE A 104 -7.35 -6.49 -5.33
C ILE A 104 -8.70 -6.00 -5.88
N ASN A 105 -9.59 -6.92 -6.31
CA ASN A 105 -10.93 -6.55 -6.76
C ASN A 105 -11.78 -6.01 -5.59
N HIS A 106 -11.71 -6.63 -4.41
CA HIS A 106 -12.37 -6.08 -3.24
C HIS A 106 -11.80 -4.71 -2.87
N ALA A 107 -10.48 -4.52 -2.89
CA ALA A 107 -9.88 -3.20 -2.65
C ALA A 107 -10.39 -2.13 -3.64
N ILE A 108 -10.53 -2.49 -4.93
CA ILE A 108 -11.10 -1.64 -5.97
C ILE A 108 -12.54 -1.27 -5.65
N GLU A 109 -13.40 -2.26 -5.40
CA GLU A 109 -14.82 -2.05 -5.06
C GLU A 109 -14.99 -1.18 -3.81
N THR A 110 -14.18 -1.40 -2.77
CA THR A 110 -14.19 -0.57 -1.57
C THR A 110 -13.78 0.87 -1.88
N TYR A 111 -12.76 1.07 -2.72
CA TYR A 111 -12.30 2.41 -3.08
C TYR A 111 -13.23 3.16 -4.03
N ASP A 112 -13.99 2.46 -4.88
CA ASP A 112 -15.06 3.07 -5.67
C ASP A 112 -16.13 3.69 -4.74
N ASN A 113 -16.59 2.92 -3.74
CA ASN A 113 -17.54 3.42 -2.73
C ASN A 113 -16.95 4.54 -1.87
N LEU A 114 -15.66 4.45 -1.51
CA LEU A 114 -14.94 5.50 -0.80
C LEU A 114 -14.94 6.81 -1.58
N ILE A 115 -14.61 6.75 -2.88
CA ILE A 115 -14.53 7.92 -3.74
C ILE A 115 -15.91 8.55 -3.90
N GLU A 116 -16.96 7.75 -4.15
CA GLU A 116 -18.33 8.24 -4.23
C GLU A 116 -18.75 8.96 -2.94
N THR A 117 -18.50 8.34 -1.78
CA THR A 117 -18.79 8.91 -0.47
C THR A 117 -18.01 10.22 -0.24
N ALA A 118 -16.72 10.22 -0.58
CA ALA A 118 -15.84 11.37 -0.42
C ALA A 118 -16.21 12.54 -1.33
N GLU A 119 -16.73 12.29 -2.54
CA GLU A 119 -17.22 13.34 -3.44
C GLU A 119 -18.54 13.96 -2.99
N ALA A 120 -19.37 13.18 -2.29
CA ALA A 120 -20.63 13.66 -1.72
C ALA A 120 -20.45 14.40 -0.38
N THR A 121 -19.28 14.28 0.26
CA THR A 121 -19.03 14.83 1.60
C THR A 121 -18.22 16.12 1.52
N PRO A 122 -18.69 17.25 2.11
CA PRO A 122 -17.92 18.48 2.16
C PRO A 122 -16.59 18.33 2.92
N TYR A 123 -15.56 19.06 2.47
CA TYR A 123 -14.27 19.08 3.15
C TYR A 123 -14.29 19.90 4.43
N ASN A 124 -13.48 19.47 5.39
CA ASN A 124 -13.17 20.22 6.59
C ASN A 124 -12.16 21.34 6.30
N GLU A 125 -12.64 22.59 6.22
CA GLU A 125 -11.83 23.75 5.88
C GLU A 125 -10.67 24.01 6.87
N ILE A 126 -10.82 23.63 8.14
CA ILE A 126 -9.73 23.74 9.12
C ILE A 126 -8.60 22.78 8.74
N VAL A 127 -8.93 21.54 8.39
CA VAL A 127 -7.94 20.55 7.96
C VAL A 127 -7.33 20.92 6.62
N LEU A 128 -8.11 21.41 5.66
CA LEU A 128 -7.59 21.91 4.38
C LEU A 128 -6.58 23.05 4.58
N SER A 129 -6.88 23.98 5.47
CA SER A 129 -5.95 25.06 5.82
C SER A 129 -4.64 24.51 6.39
N LYS A 130 -4.71 23.57 7.35
CA LYS A 130 -3.52 22.91 7.90
C LYS A 130 -2.70 22.19 6.82
N LEU A 131 -3.35 21.47 5.92
CA LEU A 131 -2.70 20.76 4.80
C LEU A 131 -2.01 21.71 3.82
N ARG A 132 -2.60 22.88 3.53
CA ARG A 132 -2.02 23.91 2.64
C ARG A 132 -0.75 24.55 3.22
N TYR A 133 -0.72 24.74 4.54
CA TYR A 133 0.42 25.37 5.23
C TYR A 133 1.42 24.37 5.83
N PHE A 134 1.20 23.08 5.63
CA PHE A 134 2.09 22.02 6.10
C PHE A 134 3.48 22.12 5.45
N ASN A 135 4.54 22.00 6.24
CA ASN A 135 5.92 22.05 5.75
C ASN A 135 6.34 20.68 5.15
N TYR A 136 5.84 20.35 3.95
CA TYR A 136 6.10 19.07 3.28
C TYR A 136 7.58 18.78 3.11
N PHE A 137 8.34 19.75 2.58
CA PHE A 137 9.78 19.57 2.34
C PHE A 137 10.56 19.31 3.63
N GLY A 138 10.33 20.10 4.68
CA GLY A 138 10.97 19.90 5.97
C GLY A 138 10.60 18.56 6.59
N TYR A 139 9.31 18.21 6.58
CA TYR A 139 8.82 16.94 7.10
C TYR A 139 9.41 15.73 6.38
N MET A 140 9.54 15.81 5.05
CA MET A 140 10.14 14.76 4.24
C MET A 140 11.61 14.52 4.61
N ILE A 141 12.40 15.60 4.74
CA ILE A 141 13.83 15.49 5.12
C ILE A 141 13.97 14.90 6.51
N GLU A 142 13.21 15.43 7.48
CA GLU A 142 13.27 15.01 8.87
C GLU A 142 12.95 13.52 9.03
N ASN A 143 12.01 13.00 8.25
CA ASN A 143 11.55 11.61 8.33
C ASN A 143 12.23 10.69 7.30
N GLY A 144 13.18 11.18 6.50
CA GLY A 144 13.89 10.39 5.50
C GLY A 144 12.97 9.74 4.45
N LEU A 145 11.92 10.43 4.03
CA LEU A 145 10.92 9.88 3.10
C LEU A 145 11.43 9.90 1.66
N ASN A 146 11.00 8.93 0.85
CA ASN A 146 11.35 8.89 -0.57
C ASN A 146 10.76 10.11 -1.29
N TRP A 147 11.62 10.98 -1.80
CA TRP A 147 11.23 12.24 -2.46
C TRP A 147 10.25 12.04 -3.62
N ILE A 148 10.47 11.02 -4.46
CA ILE A 148 9.64 10.82 -5.65
C ILE A 148 8.19 10.51 -5.24
N VAL A 149 8.00 9.60 -4.28
CA VAL A 149 6.66 9.24 -3.79
C VAL A 149 6.07 10.36 -2.95
N PHE A 150 6.87 11.02 -2.10
CA PHE A 150 6.36 12.06 -1.22
C PHE A 150 5.94 13.33 -1.98
N ASN A 151 6.63 13.68 -3.07
CA ASN A 151 6.23 14.77 -3.95
C ASN A 151 4.84 14.53 -4.58
N ASN A 152 4.49 13.28 -4.88
CA ASN A 152 3.12 12.95 -5.32
C ASN A 152 2.10 13.19 -4.20
N VAL A 153 2.42 12.83 -2.95
CA VAL A 153 1.56 13.10 -1.79
C VAL A 153 1.35 14.60 -1.60
N GLU A 154 2.44 15.37 -1.62
CA GLU A 154 2.40 16.84 -1.55
C GLU A 154 1.50 17.42 -2.64
N ALA A 155 1.66 16.99 -3.90
CA ALA A 155 0.87 17.49 -5.03
C ALA A 155 -0.66 17.37 -4.83
N TYR A 156 -1.13 16.37 -4.09
CA TYR A 156 -2.54 16.27 -3.71
C TYR A 156 -2.87 17.10 -2.48
N LEU A 157 -2.14 16.87 -1.39
CA LEU A 157 -2.50 17.38 -0.07
C LEU A 157 -2.28 18.89 0.07
N CYS A 158 -1.23 19.46 -0.53
CA CYS A 158 -0.99 20.91 -0.48
C CYS A 158 -2.09 21.72 -1.20
N ASN A 159 -2.78 21.09 -2.15
CA ASN A 159 -3.94 21.65 -2.86
C ASN A 159 -5.28 21.36 -2.16
N GLY A 160 -5.27 20.63 -1.04
CA GLY A 160 -6.47 20.18 -0.34
C GLY A 160 -7.27 19.11 -1.10
N ASN A 161 -6.64 18.41 -2.06
CA ASN A 161 -7.30 17.40 -2.88
C ASN A 161 -7.22 16.01 -2.25
N ILE A 162 -7.95 15.81 -1.15
CA ILE A 162 -7.94 14.54 -0.39
C ILE A 162 -8.59 13.42 -1.21
N THR A 163 -9.72 13.68 -1.87
CA THR A 163 -10.35 12.69 -2.76
C THR A 163 -9.42 12.26 -3.91
N GLY A 164 -8.54 13.16 -4.37
CA GLY A 164 -7.50 12.84 -5.36
C GLY A 164 -6.51 11.78 -4.89
N VAL A 165 -6.24 11.71 -3.59
CA VAL A 165 -5.41 10.65 -2.99
C VAL A 165 -6.08 9.28 -3.14
N PHE A 166 -7.38 9.19 -2.86
CA PHE A 166 -8.13 7.93 -2.99
C PHE A 166 -8.18 7.49 -4.46
N LYS A 167 -8.44 8.42 -5.38
CA LYS A 167 -8.39 8.18 -6.83
C LYS A 167 -7.03 7.69 -7.30
N HIS A 168 -5.94 8.25 -6.75
CA HIS A 168 -4.58 7.79 -7.04
C HIS A 168 -4.40 6.33 -6.66
N SER A 169 -4.70 5.95 -5.42
CA SER A 169 -4.60 4.56 -4.97
C SER A 169 -5.49 3.63 -5.80
N HIS A 170 -6.74 4.03 -6.07
CA HIS A 170 -7.67 3.27 -6.87
C HIS A 170 -7.13 2.98 -8.29
N TYR A 171 -6.63 4.01 -8.98
CA TYR A 171 -6.01 3.85 -10.30
C TYR A 171 -4.85 2.85 -10.28
N ARG A 172 -4.04 2.89 -9.22
CA ARG A 172 -2.90 1.98 -9.06
C ARG A 172 -3.34 0.55 -8.74
N PHE A 173 -4.46 0.34 -8.03
CA PHE A 173 -5.05 -0.99 -7.87
C PHE A 173 -5.50 -1.59 -9.22
N LEU A 174 -6.07 -0.77 -10.11
CA LEU A 174 -6.43 -1.22 -11.47
C LEU A 174 -5.20 -1.68 -12.27
N GLU A 175 -4.06 -1.00 -12.11
CA GLU A 175 -2.78 -1.39 -12.72
C GLU A 175 -2.29 -2.74 -12.16
N VAL A 176 -2.32 -2.92 -10.84
CA VAL A 176 -1.99 -4.20 -10.18
C VAL A 176 -2.88 -5.33 -10.69
N ARG A 177 -4.19 -5.10 -10.78
CA ARG A 177 -5.15 -6.07 -11.31
C ARG A 177 -4.82 -6.48 -12.74
N GLN A 178 -4.45 -5.52 -13.60
CA GLN A 178 -4.06 -5.83 -14.98
C GLN A 178 -2.81 -6.69 -15.04
N LEU A 179 -1.78 -6.36 -14.25
CA LEU A 179 -0.54 -7.14 -14.19
C LEU A 179 -0.81 -8.57 -13.68
N LEU A 180 -1.65 -8.71 -12.64
CA LEU A 180 -2.07 -10.03 -12.14
C LEU A 180 -2.86 -10.83 -13.17
N ASN A 181 -3.73 -10.20 -13.96
CA ASN A 181 -4.43 -10.88 -15.05
C ASN A 181 -3.47 -11.38 -16.14
N ASN A 182 -2.44 -10.61 -16.49
CA ASN A 182 -1.41 -11.06 -17.43
C ASN A 182 -0.68 -12.30 -16.87
N VAL A 183 -0.33 -12.28 -15.58
CA VAL A 183 0.29 -13.45 -14.93
C VAL A 183 -0.66 -14.65 -14.92
N LYS A 184 -1.93 -14.44 -14.58
CA LYS A 184 -2.95 -15.49 -14.59
C LYS A 184 -3.06 -16.17 -15.95
N GLU A 185 -3.06 -15.39 -17.04
CA GLU A 185 -3.13 -15.94 -18.39
C GLU A 185 -1.94 -16.86 -18.69
N ASP A 186 -0.71 -16.43 -18.42
CA ASP A 186 0.48 -17.24 -18.63
C ASP A 186 0.47 -18.51 -17.74
N VAL A 187 0.19 -18.36 -16.44
CA VAL A 187 0.19 -19.47 -15.48
C VAL A 187 -0.89 -20.50 -15.82
N SER A 188 -2.04 -20.07 -16.34
CA SER A 188 -3.10 -20.98 -16.82
C SER A 188 -2.68 -21.84 -18.02
N MET A 189 -1.64 -21.43 -18.75
CA MET A 189 -1.02 -22.17 -19.84
C MET A 189 0.24 -22.95 -19.40
N ASN A 190 0.48 -23.07 -18.08
CA ASN A 190 1.71 -23.62 -17.52
C ASN A 190 2.97 -22.93 -18.06
N LYS A 191 2.90 -21.60 -18.20
CA LYS A 191 3.99 -20.75 -18.65
C LYS A 191 4.28 -19.69 -17.61
N LEU A 192 5.55 -19.35 -17.42
CA LEU A 192 5.93 -18.18 -16.63
C LEU A 192 5.82 -16.91 -17.47
N SER A 193 5.26 -15.87 -16.85
CA SER A 193 5.38 -14.51 -17.38
C SER A 193 6.84 -14.06 -17.42
N GLY A 194 7.11 -13.08 -18.29
CA GLY A 194 8.42 -12.43 -18.30
C GLY A 194 8.73 -11.81 -16.93
N THR A 195 9.99 -11.89 -16.51
CA THR A 195 10.45 -11.33 -15.22
C THR A 195 10.13 -9.85 -15.06
N SER A 196 10.06 -9.08 -16.15
CA SER A 196 9.64 -7.68 -16.15
C SER A 196 8.22 -7.46 -15.60
N VAL A 197 7.29 -8.40 -15.81
CA VAL A 197 5.91 -8.31 -15.29
C VAL A 197 5.93 -8.42 -13.76
N PHE A 198 6.70 -9.36 -13.23
CA PHE A 198 6.86 -9.57 -11.78
C PHE A 198 7.55 -8.38 -11.10
N TRP A 199 8.62 -7.84 -11.71
CA TRP A 199 9.26 -6.62 -11.20
C TRP A 199 8.31 -5.44 -11.19
N LYS A 200 7.57 -5.24 -12.28
CA LYS A 200 6.59 -4.15 -12.35
C LYS A 200 5.47 -4.32 -11.31
N LEU A 201 5.01 -5.55 -11.09
CA LEU A 201 4.01 -5.86 -10.06
C LEU A 201 4.53 -5.52 -8.66
N ASN A 202 5.78 -5.89 -8.34
CA ASN A 202 6.41 -5.53 -7.08
C ASN A 202 6.53 -4.02 -6.91
N GLU A 203 7.14 -3.33 -7.88
CA GLU A 203 7.33 -1.87 -7.88
C GLU A 203 6.00 -1.13 -7.69
N THR A 204 4.98 -1.49 -8.47
CA THR A 204 3.67 -0.86 -8.39
C THR A 204 3.03 -1.09 -7.01
N SER A 205 3.13 -2.30 -6.45
CA SER A 205 2.59 -2.61 -5.11
C SER A 205 3.34 -1.88 -3.97
N ASP A 206 4.65 -1.73 -4.09
CA ASP A 206 5.48 -1.01 -3.11
C ASP A 206 5.24 0.50 -3.19
N GLU A 207 5.10 1.05 -4.38
CA GLU A 207 4.77 2.47 -4.56
C GLU A 207 3.41 2.80 -3.94
N ILE A 208 2.39 1.98 -4.17
CA ILE A 208 1.08 2.14 -3.54
C ILE A 208 1.23 2.14 -2.02
N SER A 209 2.01 1.18 -1.48
CA SER A 209 2.30 0.96 -0.06
C SER A 209 3.00 2.15 0.61
N LEU A 210 3.93 2.78 -0.10
CA LEU A 210 4.64 3.96 0.37
C LEU A 210 3.74 5.20 0.32
N PHE A 211 3.02 5.40 -0.78
CA PHE A 211 2.17 6.56 -1.00
C PHE A 211 1.11 6.71 0.10
N GLY A 212 0.33 5.67 0.37
CA GLY A 212 -0.70 5.77 1.41
C GLY A 212 -0.15 5.79 2.83
N SER A 213 1.02 5.17 3.09
CA SER A 213 1.72 5.34 4.36
C SER A 213 2.17 6.79 4.58
N TYR A 214 2.62 7.48 3.54
CA TYR A 214 3.04 8.88 3.61
C TYR A 214 1.87 9.82 3.81
N VAL A 215 0.74 9.58 3.13
CA VAL A 215 -0.52 10.30 3.39
C VAL A 215 -0.93 10.15 4.86
N ALA A 216 -0.94 8.92 5.39
CA ALA A 216 -1.31 8.65 6.78
C ALA A 216 -0.45 9.44 7.77
N ARG A 217 0.87 9.51 7.50
CA ARG A 217 1.85 10.24 8.31
C ARG A 217 1.60 11.74 8.31
N VAL A 218 1.28 12.33 7.16
CA VAL A 218 0.92 13.75 7.08
C VAL A 218 -0.31 14.03 7.94
N PHE A 219 -1.40 13.27 7.77
CA PHE A 219 -2.62 13.47 8.58
C PHE A 219 -2.39 13.26 10.09
N ALA A 220 -1.54 12.30 10.48
CA ALA A 220 -1.18 12.07 11.87
C ALA A 220 -0.35 13.23 12.50
N SER A 221 0.19 14.13 11.67
CA SER A 221 1.02 15.26 12.09
C SER A 221 0.30 16.62 12.08
N LEU A 222 -0.98 16.66 11.70
CA LEU A 222 -1.82 17.87 11.69
C LEU A 222 -2.43 18.17 13.07
#